data_AF-A0A7W0Y1N5-F1
#
_entry.id   AF-A0A7W0Y1N5-F1
#
_cell.length_a   1.000
_cell.length_b   1.000
_cell.length_c   1.000
_cell.angle_alpha   90.00
_cell.angle_beta   90.00
_cell.angle_gamma   90.00
#
_symmetry.space_group_name_H-M   'P 1'
#
loop_
_entity.id
_entity.type
_entity.pdbx_description
1 polymer ?
#
loop_
_entity_poly.entity_id
_entity_poly.type
_entity_poly.pdbx_seq_one_letter_code
_entity_poly.pdbx_strand_id
1 'polypeptide(L)'
;IARGGELFRTNCSACHNFAGAGGALPGGKYAPSLYGVSNLHLYEAMLTGPQQMPVFSEEVLTPDDKRAIIAYLNDLHESPDAGGLALGGLGPVSEGLWAFILGLGSLVGFSIWIAAKGARARCAKMWPSESR
;
A
#
# COMPACT_ATOMS: atom_id res chain seq x y z
N ILE A 1 -15.51 -13.96 9.88
CA ILE A 1 -14.45 -12.98 9.55
C ILE A 1 -13.05 -13.59 9.70
N ALA A 2 -12.61 -14.00 10.91
CA ALA A 2 -11.26 -14.56 11.12
C ALA A 2 -10.87 -15.71 10.16
N ARG A 3 -11.75 -16.70 9.97
CA ARG A 3 -11.55 -17.80 9.01
C ARG A 3 -11.37 -17.31 7.57
N GLY A 4 -12.18 -16.34 7.15
CA GLY A 4 -12.07 -15.74 5.82
C GLY A 4 -10.75 -15.01 5.60
N GLY A 5 -10.26 -14.31 6.64
CA GLY A 5 -8.96 -13.64 6.60
C GLY A 5 -7.78 -14.61 6.50
N GLU A 6 -7.84 -15.74 7.23
CA GLU A 6 -6.83 -16.80 7.12
C GLU A 6 -6.78 -17.38 5.69
N LEU A 7 -7.95 -17.69 5.13
CA LEU A 7 -8.06 -18.24 3.78
C LEU A 7 -7.61 -17.25 2.70
N PHE A 8 -7.99 -15.98 2.83
CA PHE A 8 -7.60 -14.94 1.90
C PHE A 8 -6.07 -14.73 1.89
N ARG A 9 -5.45 -14.70 3.07
CA ARG A 9 -3.99 -14.53 3.22
C ARG A 9 -3.19 -15.72 2.70
N THR A 10 -3.76 -16.91 2.74
CA THR A 10 -3.08 -18.13 2.28
C THR A 10 -3.28 -18.38 0.79
N ASN A 11 -4.41 -17.97 0.21
CA ASN A 11 -4.77 -18.34 -1.16
C ASN A 11 -4.85 -17.16 -2.15
N CYS A 12 -5.10 -15.93 -1.69
CA CYS A 12 -5.50 -14.81 -2.56
C CYS A 12 -4.55 -13.61 -2.47
N SER A 13 -4.00 -13.30 -1.30
CA SER A 13 -3.22 -12.09 -1.06
C SER A 13 -1.92 -12.01 -1.87
N ALA A 14 -1.39 -13.15 -2.31
CA ALA A 14 -0.20 -13.21 -3.16
C ALA A 14 -0.42 -12.50 -4.51
N CYS A 15 -1.64 -12.57 -5.05
CA CYS A 15 -2.00 -11.92 -6.31
C CYS A 15 -2.74 -10.60 -6.07
N HIS A 16 -3.70 -10.58 -5.14
CA HIS A 16 -4.60 -9.44 -4.94
C HIS A 16 -4.16 -8.44 -3.87
N ASN A 17 -2.94 -8.58 -3.34
CA ASN A 17 -2.44 -7.79 -2.20
C ASN A 17 -3.20 -8.13 -0.89
N PHE A 18 -2.59 -7.85 0.27
CA PHE A 18 -3.22 -8.08 1.58
C PHE A 18 -4.49 -7.25 1.77
N ALA A 19 -4.56 -6.06 1.16
CA ALA A 19 -5.71 -5.16 1.19
C ALA A 19 -6.77 -5.46 0.11
N GLY A 20 -6.49 -6.39 -0.82
CA GLY A 20 -7.34 -6.58 -1.99
C GLY A 20 -7.16 -5.48 -3.06
N ALA A 21 -6.08 -4.70 -3.01
CA ALA A 21 -5.80 -3.62 -3.97
C ALA A 21 -5.48 -4.10 -5.39
N GLY A 22 -5.18 -5.39 -5.57
CA GLY A 22 -4.68 -5.94 -6.83
C GLY A 22 -3.15 -5.90 -6.93
N GLY A 23 -2.61 -6.35 -8.07
CA GLY A 23 -1.17 -6.48 -8.24
C GLY A 23 -0.75 -6.78 -9.68
N ALA A 24 0.52 -6.52 -10.01
CA ALA A 24 1.08 -6.86 -11.31
C ALA A 24 1.49 -8.34 -11.35
N LEU A 25 1.15 -9.04 -12.45
CA LEU A 25 1.54 -10.43 -12.69
C LEU A 25 2.54 -10.52 -13.86
N PRO A 26 3.34 -11.61 -13.95
CA PRO A 26 4.22 -11.85 -15.08
C PRO A 26 3.48 -11.84 -16.42
N GLY A 27 4.20 -11.50 -17.49
CA GLY A 27 3.63 -11.52 -18.85
C GLY A 27 2.60 -10.41 -19.11
N GLY A 28 2.70 -9.28 -18.40
CA GLY A 28 1.82 -8.12 -18.60
C GLY A 28 0.38 -8.35 -18.12
N LYS A 29 0.13 -9.39 -17.33
CA LYS A 29 -1.16 -9.62 -16.68
C LYS A 29 -1.22 -8.86 -15.36
N TYR A 30 -2.41 -8.71 -14.79
CA TYR A 30 -2.59 -8.07 -13.50
C TYR A 30 -3.77 -8.70 -12.77
N ALA A 31 -3.71 -8.70 -11.45
CA ALA A 31 -4.81 -9.06 -10.58
C ALA A 31 -5.64 -7.79 -10.35
N PRO A 32 -6.94 -7.82 -10.66
CA PRO A 32 -7.79 -6.66 -10.46
C PRO A 32 -7.95 -6.32 -8.98
N SER A 33 -8.31 -5.06 -8.74
CA SER A 33 -8.73 -4.58 -7.42
C SER A 33 -10.02 -5.27 -7.01
N LEU A 34 -10.13 -5.64 -5.73
CA LEU A 34 -11.32 -6.24 -5.13
C LEU A 34 -12.23 -5.20 -4.49
N TYR A 35 -11.84 -3.92 -4.50
CA TYR A 35 -12.63 -2.83 -3.96
C TYR A 35 -13.86 -2.54 -4.82
N GLY A 36 -15.03 -2.42 -4.16
CA GLY A 36 -16.29 -2.09 -4.84
C GLY A 36 -16.81 -3.19 -5.78
N VAL A 37 -16.26 -4.40 -5.72
CA VAL A 37 -16.72 -5.55 -6.49
C VAL A 37 -17.93 -6.19 -5.79
N SER A 38 -18.95 -6.58 -6.56
CA SER A 38 -20.13 -7.22 -5.97
C SER A 38 -19.81 -8.59 -5.38
N ASN A 39 -20.47 -8.94 -4.27
CA ASN A 39 -20.29 -10.25 -3.61
C ASN A 39 -20.52 -11.43 -4.55
N LEU A 40 -21.48 -11.31 -5.47
CA LEU A 40 -21.75 -12.33 -6.48
C LEU A 40 -20.55 -12.52 -7.42
N HIS A 41 -19.98 -11.41 -7.90
CA HIS A 41 -18.83 -11.46 -8.80
C HIS A 41 -17.58 -12.01 -8.12
N LEU A 42 -17.36 -11.69 -6.84
CA LEU A 42 -16.29 -12.31 -6.04
C LEU A 42 -16.47 -13.83 -5.93
N TYR A 43 -17.70 -14.29 -5.69
CA TYR A 43 -18.02 -15.71 -5.60
C TYR A 43 -17.80 -16.44 -6.93
N GLU A 44 -18.28 -15.86 -8.03
CA GLU A 44 -18.11 -16.39 -9.39
C GLU A 44 -16.64 -16.40 -9.81
N ALA A 45 -15.86 -15.39 -9.45
CA ALA A 45 -14.43 -15.35 -9.73
C ALA A 45 -13.68 -16.51 -9.05
N MET A 46 -14.03 -16.85 -7.80
CA MET A 46 -13.46 -18.01 -7.11
C MET A 46 -13.84 -19.34 -7.77
N LEU A 47 -15.03 -19.43 -8.36
CA LEU A 47 -15.50 -20.62 -9.06
C LEU A 47 -14.91 -20.79 -10.46
N THR A 48 -14.75 -19.69 -11.19
CA THR A 48 -14.35 -19.72 -12.60
C THR A 48 -12.85 -19.54 -12.80
N GLY A 49 -12.15 -18.91 -11.86
CA GLY A 49 -10.71 -18.67 -11.94
C GLY A 49 -10.34 -17.83 -13.17
N PRO A 50 -10.78 -16.55 -13.25
CA PRO A 50 -10.52 -15.73 -14.43
C PRO A 50 -9.01 -15.52 -14.66
N GLN A 51 -8.63 -15.50 -15.95
CA GLN A 51 -7.28 -15.17 -16.41
C GLN A 51 -6.18 -16.14 -15.93
N GLN A 52 -5.46 -15.82 -14.85
CA GLN A 52 -4.41 -16.65 -14.24
C GLN A 52 -4.76 -17.05 -12.81
N MET A 53 -5.98 -16.71 -12.36
CA MET A 53 -6.47 -17.12 -11.05
C MET A 53 -6.80 -18.62 -11.11
N PRO A 54 -6.35 -19.42 -10.14
CA PRO A 54 -6.71 -20.84 -10.09
C PRO A 54 -8.20 -21.01 -9.81
N VAL A 55 -8.77 -22.12 -10.28
CA VAL A 55 -10.14 -22.52 -9.98
C VAL A 55 -10.19 -23.13 -8.59
N PHE A 56 -11.06 -22.62 -7.72
CA PHE A 56 -11.27 -23.18 -6.38
C PHE A 56 -12.54 -24.03 -6.36
N SER A 57 -12.37 -25.35 -6.55
CA SER A 57 -13.45 -26.34 -6.43
C SER A 57 -14.00 -26.39 -4.99
N GLU A 58 -15.17 -26.99 -4.82
CA GLU A 58 -15.79 -27.15 -3.49
C GLU A 58 -15.00 -28.06 -2.54
N GLU A 59 -14.08 -28.86 -3.07
CA GLU A 59 -13.15 -29.70 -2.31
C GLU A 59 -12.00 -28.87 -1.70
N VAL A 60 -11.61 -27.77 -2.36
CA VAL A 60 -10.53 -26.88 -1.91
C VAL A 60 -11.08 -25.75 -1.03
N LEU A 61 -12.14 -25.10 -1.50
CA LEU A 61 -12.86 -24.07 -0.75
C LEU A 61 -14.35 -24.37 -0.77
N THR A 62 -14.88 -24.73 0.39
CA THR A 62 -16.31 -24.97 0.56
C THR A 62 -17.11 -23.69 0.26
N PRO A 63 -18.41 -23.79 -0.06
CA PRO A 63 -19.27 -22.62 -0.20
C PRO A 63 -19.25 -21.70 1.04
N ASP A 64 -19.07 -22.28 2.22
CA ASP A 64 -18.97 -21.54 3.49
C ASP A 64 -17.66 -20.77 3.60
N ASP A 65 -16.54 -21.39 3.20
CA ASP A 65 -15.23 -20.75 3.16
C ASP A 65 -15.21 -19.58 2.16
N LYS A 66 -15.82 -19.76 0.97
CA LYS A 66 -15.98 -18.69 -0.03
C LYS A 66 -16.77 -17.51 0.53
N ARG A 67 -17.88 -17.77 1.21
CA ARG A 67 -18.67 -16.74 1.90
C ARG A 67 -17.88 -16.07 3.02
N ALA A 68 -17.07 -16.83 3.76
CA ALA A 68 -16.22 -16.28 4.81
C ALA A 68 -15.16 -15.33 4.25
N ILE A 69 -14.53 -15.65 3.11
CA ILE A 69 -13.58 -14.79 2.40
C ILE A 69 -14.27 -13.48 1.98
N ILE A 70 -15.45 -13.55 1.38
CA ILE A 70 -16.23 -12.36 0.97
C ILE A 70 -16.58 -11.51 2.19
N ALA A 71 -17.03 -12.13 3.28
CA ALA A 71 -17.32 -11.41 4.52
C ALA A 71 -16.08 -10.71 5.10
N TYR A 72 -14.91 -11.34 4.99
CA TYR A 72 -13.64 -10.72 5.38
C TYR A 72 -13.27 -9.54 4.48
N LEU A 73 -13.45 -9.65 3.15
CA LEU A 73 -13.17 -8.54 2.22
C LEU A 73 -14.07 -7.33 2.49
N ASN A 74 -15.36 -7.55 2.73
CA ASN A 74 -16.29 -6.47 3.06
C ASN A 74 -15.89 -5.78 4.38
N ASP A 75 -15.58 -6.57 5.42
CA ASP A 75 -15.10 -6.04 6.70
C ASP A 75 -13.78 -5.26 6.55
N LEU A 76 -12.86 -5.76 5.73
CA LEU A 76 -11.57 -5.13 5.44
C LEU A 76 -11.74 -3.78 4.72
N HIS A 77 -12.71 -3.67 3.82
CA HIS A 77 -12.95 -2.45 3.04
C HIS A 77 -13.81 -1.42 3.78
N GLU A 78 -14.62 -1.87 4.74
CA GLU A 78 -15.47 -1.00 5.56
C GLU A 78 -14.76 -0.53 6.84
N SER A 79 -13.75 -1.26 7.29
CA SER A 79 -12.92 -0.88 8.43
C SER A 79 -12.06 0.35 8.08
N PRO A 80 -12.13 1.45 8.88
CA PRO A 80 -11.24 2.59 8.68
C PRO A 80 -9.79 2.17 8.88
N ASP A 81 -8.89 2.68 8.03
CA ASP A 81 -7.47 2.35 8.04
C ASP A 81 -6.88 2.43 9.45
N ALA A 82 -6.39 1.29 9.95
CA ALA A 82 -5.84 1.15 11.30
C ALA A 82 -4.45 1.79 11.39
N GLY A 83 -4.42 3.12 11.39
CA GLY A 83 -3.23 3.94 11.66
C GLY A 83 -2.49 4.41 10.41
N GLY A 84 -2.20 5.72 10.37
CA GLY A 84 -1.39 6.35 9.33
C GLY A 84 -2.18 7.19 8.33
N LEU A 85 -1.47 7.86 7.42
CA LEU A 85 -2.07 8.44 6.23
C LEU A 85 -2.29 7.27 5.25
N ALA A 86 -3.53 7.03 4.82
CA ALA A 86 -3.87 5.99 3.85
C ALA A 86 -3.35 6.33 2.44
N LEU A 87 -2.03 6.42 2.29
CA LEU A 87 -1.31 6.84 1.09
C LEU A 87 -1.34 5.74 0.02
N GLY A 88 -2.54 5.35 -0.39
CA GLY A 88 -2.83 4.37 -1.43
C GLY A 88 -3.03 2.93 -0.96
N GLY A 89 -3.09 2.63 0.34
CA GLY A 89 -3.44 1.29 0.86
C GLY A 89 -2.49 0.15 0.46
N LEU A 90 -1.34 0.46 -0.15
CA LEU A 90 -0.35 -0.53 -0.61
C LEU A 90 0.56 -1.05 0.52
N GLY A 91 0.31 -0.61 1.76
CA GLY A 91 1.05 -0.99 2.96
C GLY A 91 2.35 -0.19 3.17
N PRO A 92 3.34 -0.77 3.89
CA PRO A 92 4.50 -0.02 4.41
C PRO A 92 5.43 0.56 3.33
N VAL A 93 5.22 0.20 2.06
CA VAL A 93 6.02 0.68 0.94
C VAL A 93 5.71 2.15 0.64
N SER A 94 4.43 2.51 0.49
CA SER A 94 4.07 3.90 0.18
C SER A 94 4.32 4.80 1.38
N GLU A 95 4.02 4.33 2.59
CA GLU A 95 4.37 5.02 3.84
C GLU A 95 5.88 5.22 3.98
N GLY A 96 6.68 4.18 3.69
CA GLY A 96 8.14 4.24 3.72
C GLY A 96 8.71 5.24 2.71
N LEU A 97 8.15 5.31 1.50
CA LEU A 97 8.55 6.31 0.50
C LEU A 97 8.31 7.73 1.01
N TRP A 98 7.14 8.01 1.57
CA TRP A 98 6.82 9.33 2.10
C TRP A 98 7.62 9.67 3.35
N ALA A 99 7.83 8.70 4.24
CA ALA A 99 8.73 8.85 5.37
C ALA A 99 10.17 9.15 4.93
N PHE A 100 10.63 8.54 3.83
CA PHE A 100 11.95 8.81 3.27
C PHE A 100 12.02 10.21 2.64
N ILE A 101 11.04 10.59 1.79
CA ILE A 101 11.01 11.90 1.13
C ILE A 101 10.91 13.03 2.16
N LEU A 102 9.99 12.93 3.13
CA LEU A 102 9.81 13.96 4.14
C LEU A 102 10.92 13.91 5.20
N GLY A 103 11.32 12.73 5.63
CA GLY A 103 12.39 12.53 6.61
C GLY A 103 13.74 12.98 6.08
N LEU A 104 14.23 12.36 5.00
CA LEU A 104 15.52 12.71 4.42
C LEU A 104 15.50 14.10 3.77
N GLY A 105 14.40 14.46 3.09
CA GLY A 105 14.25 15.78 2.48
C GLY A 105 14.29 16.91 3.50
N SER A 106 13.64 16.75 4.67
CA SER A 106 13.72 17.74 5.75
C SER A 106 15.14 17.86 6.32
N LEU A 107 15.82 16.73 6.57
CA LEU A 107 17.20 16.73 7.06
C LEU A 107 18.17 17.45 6.10
N VAL A 108 18.05 17.20 4.79
CA VAL A 108 18.84 17.88 3.76
C VAL A 108 18.50 19.37 3.71
N GLY A 109 17.21 19.72 3.75
CA GLY A 109 16.76 21.11 3.77
C GLY A 109 17.31 21.90 4.96
N PHE A 110 17.24 21.31 6.17
CA PHE A 110 17.82 21.90 7.38
C PHE A 110 19.35 22.05 7.27
N SER A 111 20.04 21.05 6.73
CA SER A 111 21.49 21.10 6.54
C SER A 111 21.90 22.25 5.61
N ILE A 112 21.22 22.41 4.48
CA ILE A 112 21.46 23.51 3.53
C ILE A 112 21.15 24.87 4.18
N TRP A 113 20.05 24.97 4.92
CA TRP A 113 19.66 26.20 5.61
C TRP A 113 20.71 26.63 6.64
N ILE A 114 21.20 25.71 7.48
CA ILE A 114 22.26 25.96 8.46
C ILE A 114 23.55 26.38 7.74
N ALA A 115 23.96 25.66 6.70
CA ALA A 115 25.17 25.98 5.94
C ALA A 115 25.09 27.36 5.27
N ALA A 116 23.95 27.71 4.66
CA ALA A 116 23.73 28.99 4.01
C ALA A 116 23.72 30.17 5.00
N LYS A 117 23.12 30.01 6.18
CA LYS A 117 23.19 31.01 7.28
C LYS A 117 24.62 31.13 7.82
N GLY A 118 25.33 30.02 8.00
CA GLY A 118 26.71 30.00 8.49
C GLY A 118 27.74 30.60 7.52
N ALA A 119 27.57 30.38 6.20
CA ALA A 119 28.43 30.96 5.17
C ALA A 119 28.25 32.48 5.05
N ARG A 120 27.01 32.99 5.13
CA ARG A 120 26.74 34.44 5.13
C ARG A 120 27.36 35.15 6.34
N ALA A 121 27.39 34.52 7.51
CA ALA A 121 28.03 35.08 8.70
C ALA A 121 29.55 35.25 8.56
N ARG A 122 30.23 34.39 7.79
CA ARG A 122 31.68 34.49 7.54
C ARG A 122 32.04 35.58 6.52
N CYS A 123 31.21 35.79 5.49
CA CYS A 123 31.43 36.85 4.51
C CYS A 123 31.30 38.24 5.13
N ALA A 124 30.30 38.45 6.01
CA ALA A 124 30.14 39.70 6.77
C ALA A 124 31.29 39.97 7.76
N LYS A 125 32.03 38.94 8.18
CA LYS A 125 33.19 39.08 9.08
C LYS A 125 34.52 39.25 8.33
N MET A 126 34.59 38.84 7.05
CA MET A 126 35.80 38.90 6.22
C MET A 126 36.00 40.28 5.57
N TRP A 127 34.94 41.06 5.34
CA TRP A 127 35.05 42.41 4.81
C TRP A 127 34.46 43.44 5.79
N PRO A 128 35.22 43.88 6.81
CA PRO A 128 34.90 45.13 7.48
C PRO A 128 35.13 46.25 6.45
N SER A 129 34.11 47.04 6.21
CA SER A 129 34.12 48.19 5.30
C SER A 129 35.32 49.10 5.55
N GLU A 130 36.31 49.07 4.64
CA GLU A 130 37.25 50.16 4.41
C GLU A 130 36.46 51.32 3.78
N SER A 131 35.84 52.14 4.62
CA SER A 131 35.30 53.44 4.22
C SER A 131 35.83 54.49 5.20
N ARG A 132 37.01 55.01 4.90
CA ARG A 132 37.40 56.37 5.27
C ARG A 132 38.45 56.90 4.32
#